data_AF-A0AAN6XHA6-F1
#
_entry.id   AF-A0AAN6XHA6-F1
#
_cell.length_a   1.000
_cell.length_b   1.000
_cell.length_c   1.000
_cell.angle_alpha   90.00
_cell.angle_beta   90.00
_cell.angle_gamma   90.00
#
_symmetry.space_group_name_H-M   'P 1'
#
loop_
_entity.id
_entity.type
_entity.pdbx_description
1 polymer ?
#
loop_
_entity_poly.entity_id
_entity_poly.type
_entity_poly.pdbx_seq_one_letter_code
_entity_poly.pdbx_strand_id
1 'polypeptide(L)'
;MAPTYDCEICLSPFSSSTFNRPIPGCGHYHCPRCLSENLAQSLRTIPFRPPTCCNSAQYIPPSVFRRLPSAVPQETIHFYRQKITEYESLARPPRFHRALPPRTTQHRGPLQVLVTIPTYCHDPKCGAFIPDILSGKCRKCKKRTCERCKVGFHLGEACWKGNLDTAEHRTEMRRLAAVGALRLEKDRKGRAGREKELWEMTRKLMGQMGWKRCPRCKAGVEKTEGCNHITCLCGVEWCYRCEGLWGPGHRMGVGACAG
;
A
#
# COMPACT_ATOMS: atom_id res chain seq x y z
N MET A 1 -29.49 29.94 -20.23
CA MET A 1 -29.08 28.53 -20.47
C MET A 1 -28.45 28.00 -19.19
N ALA A 2 -28.81 26.80 -18.75
CA ALA A 2 -28.14 26.17 -17.60
C ALA A 2 -26.72 25.77 -18.01
N PRO A 3 -25.70 25.93 -17.14
CA PRO A 3 -24.35 25.53 -17.50
C PRO A 3 -24.25 24.02 -17.68
N THR A 4 -23.47 23.62 -18.69
CA THR A 4 -23.18 22.22 -19.04
C THR A 4 -21.78 21.86 -18.58
N TYR A 5 -21.62 20.65 -18.05
CA TYR A 5 -20.35 20.14 -17.55
C TYR A 5 -20.08 18.76 -18.13
N ASP A 6 -18.81 18.42 -18.29
CA ASP A 6 -18.41 17.09 -18.71
C ASP A 6 -18.15 16.19 -17.50
N CYS A 7 -18.67 14.97 -17.56
CA CYS A 7 -18.41 13.99 -16.52
C CYS A 7 -17.00 13.41 -16.66
N GLU A 8 -16.20 13.46 -15.60
CA GLU A 8 -14.83 12.91 -15.58
C GLU A 8 -14.73 11.38 -15.74
N ILE A 9 -15.84 10.66 -15.55
CA ILE A 9 -15.89 9.20 -15.70
C ILE A 9 -16.30 8.83 -17.13
N CYS A 10 -17.48 9.27 -17.59
CA CYS A 10 -18.01 8.86 -18.88
C CYS A 10 -17.64 9.78 -20.04
N LEU A 11 -17.13 10.99 -19.75
CA LEU A 11 -16.81 12.07 -20.70
C LEU A 11 -18.02 12.61 -21.48
N SER A 12 -19.23 12.35 -20.99
CA SER A 12 -20.45 12.86 -21.59
C SER A 12 -20.88 14.17 -20.90
N PRO A 13 -21.38 15.15 -21.68
CA PRO A 13 -21.91 16.38 -21.11
C PRO A 13 -23.19 16.10 -20.32
N PHE A 14 -23.43 16.89 -19.28
CA PHE A 14 -24.67 16.88 -18.51
C PHE A 14 -24.98 18.30 -18.01
N SER A 15 -26.27 18.62 -17.82
CA SER A 15 -26.68 19.91 -17.27
C SER A 15 -26.51 19.92 -15.75
N SER A 16 -25.95 20.99 -15.17
CA SER A 16 -26.06 21.18 -13.73
C SER A 16 -27.49 21.61 -13.41
N SER A 17 -28.32 20.66 -12.99
CA SER A 17 -29.42 21.02 -12.09
C SER A 17 -28.83 21.44 -10.74
N THR A 18 -29.64 22.05 -9.88
CA THR A 18 -29.29 22.55 -8.52
C THR A 18 -28.56 21.53 -7.63
N PHE A 19 -28.56 20.26 -8.03
CA PHE A 19 -28.04 19.11 -7.31
C PHE A 19 -26.62 18.68 -7.69
N ASN A 20 -26.14 19.06 -8.88
CA ASN A 20 -24.83 18.63 -9.40
C ASN A 20 -23.75 19.66 -9.08
N ARG A 21 -23.13 19.50 -7.91
CA ARG A 21 -21.95 20.26 -7.48
C ARG A 21 -20.67 19.44 -7.68
N PRO A 22 -19.51 20.09 -7.86
CA PRO A 22 -18.25 19.38 -7.97
C PRO A 22 -17.94 18.60 -6.69
N ILE A 23 -17.15 17.54 -6.82
CA ILE A 23 -16.74 16.71 -5.70
C ILE A 23 -15.84 17.53 -4.77
N PRO A 24 -16.19 17.63 -3.46
CA PRO A 24 -15.38 18.36 -2.49
C PRO A 24 -13.94 17.83 -2.46
N GLY A 25 -12.97 18.74 -2.40
CA GLY A 25 -11.54 18.42 -2.34
C GLY A 25 -10.83 18.31 -3.69
N CYS A 26 -11.52 17.93 -4.78
CA CYS A 26 -10.89 17.81 -6.11
C CYS A 26 -11.54 18.65 -7.22
N GLY A 27 -12.74 19.19 -7.02
CA GLY A 27 -13.37 20.09 -8.00
C GLY A 27 -13.95 19.39 -9.25
N HIS A 28 -13.83 18.06 -9.34
CA HIS A 28 -14.28 17.29 -10.50
C HIS A 28 -15.80 17.11 -10.56
N TYR A 29 -16.35 17.08 -11.79
CA TYR A 29 -17.77 16.92 -12.07
C TYR A 29 -18.09 15.51 -12.56
N HIS A 30 -19.12 14.89 -11.97
CA HIS A 30 -19.55 13.53 -12.31
C HIS A 30 -21.07 13.53 -12.54
N CYS A 31 -21.54 12.84 -13.58
CA CYS A 31 -22.97 12.71 -13.82
C CYS A 31 -23.63 11.78 -12.78
N PRO A 32 -24.96 11.89 -12.54
CA PRO A 32 -25.66 11.11 -11.53
C PRO A 32 -25.49 9.60 -11.68
N ARG A 33 -25.50 9.11 -12.92
CA ARG A 33 -25.31 7.68 -13.24
C ARG A 33 -23.93 7.16 -12.85
N CYS A 34 -22.87 7.90 -13.15
CA CYS A 34 -21.52 7.46 -12.80
C CYS A 34 -21.24 7.57 -11.29
N LEU A 35 -21.89 8.50 -10.59
CA LEU A 35 -21.82 8.56 -9.13
C LEU A 35 -22.55 7.39 -8.46
N SER A 36 -23.76 7.06 -8.92
CA SER A 36 -24.50 5.91 -8.37
C SER A 36 -23.76 4.59 -8.61
N GLU A 37 -23.18 4.41 -9.80
CA GLU A 37 -22.42 3.21 -10.15
C GLU A 37 -21.11 3.08 -9.34
N ASN A 38 -20.40 4.18 -9.11
CA ASN A 38 -19.21 4.20 -8.24
C ASN A 38 -19.58 3.78 -6.81
N LEU A 39 -20.65 4.37 -6.25
CA LEU A 39 -21.14 4.00 -4.92
C LEU A 39 -21.53 2.52 -4.86
N ALA A 40 -22.29 2.03 -5.84
CA ALA A 40 -22.75 0.65 -5.89
C ALA A 40 -21.58 -0.34 -5.94
N GLN A 41 -20.56 -0.07 -6.78
CA GLN A 41 -19.35 -0.90 -6.83
C GLN A 41 -18.59 -0.89 -5.50
N SER A 42 -18.44 0.26 -4.86
CA SER A 42 -17.80 0.38 -3.54
C SER A 42 -18.54 -0.34 -2.42
N LEU A 43 -19.87 -0.34 -2.43
CA LEU A 43 -20.66 -1.04 -1.40
C LEU A 43 -20.57 -2.57 -1.51
N ARG A 44 -20.19 -3.10 -2.67
CA ARG A 44 -19.99 -4.55 -2.90
C ARG A 44 -18.60 -5.05 -2.53
N THR A 45 -17.69 -4.18 -2.07
CA THR A 45 -16.29 -4.56 -1.84
C THR A 45 -16.10 -5.24 -0.51
N ILE A 46 -15.23 -6.23 -0.47
CA ILE A 46 -14.86 -6.95 0.75
C ILE A 46 -13.32 -7.02 0.81
N PRO A 47 -12.67 -6.32 1.76
CA PRO A 47 -13.25 -5.41 2.76
C PRO A 47 -13.83 -4.13 2.13
N PHE A 48 -14.69 -3.42 2.86
CA PHE A 48 -15.34 -2.20 2.37
C PHE A 48 -14.33 -1.09 2.02
N ARG A 49 -14.46 -0.53 0.82
CA ARG A 49 -13.61 0.54 0.27
C ARG A 49 -14.47 1.71 -0.19
N PRO A 50 -14.42 2.86 0.52
CA PRO A 50 -15.14 4.07 0.14
C PRO A 50 -14.86 4.49 -1.31
N PRO A 51 -15.89 4.95 -2.05
CA PRO A 51 -15.75 5.42 -3.42
C PRO A 51 -14.86 6.66 -3.46
N THR A 52 -13.92 6.70 -4.40
CA THR A 52 -13.05 7.86 -4.62
C THR A 52 -13.25 8.41 -6.03
N CYS A 53 -12.76 9.63 -6.27
CA CYS A 53 -12.82 10.30 -7.57
C CYS A 53 -11.46 10.26 -8.28
N CYS A 54 -10.41 10.66 -7.56
CA CYS A 54 -9.04 10.77 -8.05
C CYS A 54 -8.08 10.67 -6.85
N ASN A 55 -6.78 10.71 -7.12
CA ASN A 55 -5.74 10.61 -6.08
C ASN A 55 -5.71 11.80 -5.11
N SER A 56 -6.39 12.91 -5.44
CA SER A 56 -6.47 14.11 -4.60
C SER A 56 -7.67 14.09 -3.63
N ALA A 57 -8.59 13.13 -3.76
CA ALA A 57 -9.80 13.06 -2.93
C ALA A 57 -9.72 11.88 -1.94
N GLN A 58 -9.95 12.15 -0.65
CA GLN A 58 -9.92 11.15 0.42
C GLN A 58 -10.97 10.04 0.20
N TYR A 59 -12.24 10.45 0.02
CA TYR A 59 -13.35 9.65 -0.51
C TYR A 59 -14.50 10.61 -0.88
N ILE A 60 -15.50 10.13 -1.62
CA ILE A 60 -16.68 10.91 -2.01
C ILE A 60 -17.66 10.94 -0.81
N PRO A 61 -17.91 12.10 -0.18
CA PRO A 61 -18.68 12.14 1.07
C PRO A 61 -20.17 11.81 0.85
N PRO A 62 -20.88 11.28 1.86
CA PRO A 62 -22.31 10.98 1.77
C PRO A 62 -23.19 12.15 1.33
N SER A 63 -22.75 13.39 1.60
CA SER A 63 -23.43 14.61 1.18
C SER A 63 -23.50 14.79 -0.34
N VAL A 64 -22.60 14.19 -1.12
CA VAL A 64 -22.65 14.19 -2.58
C VAL A 64 -23.81 13.32 -3.06
N PHE A 65 -23.94 12.10 -2.52
CA PHE A 65 -25.00 11.16 -2.91
C PHE A 65 -26.38 11.58 -2.43
N ARG A 66 -26.48 12.22 -1.25
CA ARG A 66 -27.75 12.78 -0.73
C ARG A 66 -28.42 13.79 -1.65
N ARG A 67 -27.65 14.44 -2.54
CA ARG A 67 -28.20 15.37 -3.53
C ARG A 67 -28.79 14.67 -4.76
N LEU A 68 -28.66 13.35 -4.88
CA LEU A 68 -29.06 12.58 -6.06
C LEU A 68 -30.18 11.56 -5.74
N PRO A 69 -31.31 11.98 -5.18
CA PRO A 69 -32.34 11.05 -4.70
C PRO A 69 -32.91 10.15 -5.81
N SER A 70 -32.95 10.64 -7.06
CA SER A 70 -33.42 9.86 -8.22
C SER A 70 -32.44 8.79 -8.68
N ALA A 71 -31.14 8.95 -8.39
CA ALA A 71 -30.09 8.02 -8.82
C ALA A 71 -29.56 7.14 -7.68
N VAL A 72 -29.71 7.60 -6.43
CA VAL A 72 -29.26 6.90 -5.22
C VAL A 72 -30.38 6.95 -4.17
N PRO A 73 -31.00 5.80 -3.83
CA PRO A 73 -32.03 5.73 -2.81
C PRO A 73 -31.53 6.12 -1.41
N GLN A 74 -32.43 6.63 -0.56
CA GLN A 74 -32.09 7.16 0.76
C GLN A 74 -31.55 6.07 1.70
N GLU A 75 -32.11 4.86 1.61
CA GLU A 75 -31.65 3.67 2.32
C GLU A 75 -30.21 3.30 1.95
N THR A 76 -29.82 3.47 0.68
CA THR A 76 -28.45 3.22 0.22
C THR A 76 -27.49 4.24 0.82
N ILE A 77 -27.91 5.51 0.92
CA ILE A 77 -27.12 6.57 1.58
C ILE A 77 -26.97 6.29 3.08
N HIS A 78 -28.03 5.81 3.75
CA HIS A 78 -27.98 5.44 5.15
C HIS A 78 -26.98 4.29 5.39
N PHE A 79 -27.08 3.23 4.60
CA PHE A 79 -26.14 2.11 4.65
C PHE A 79 -24.70 2.55 4.38
N TYR A 80 -24.48 3.41 3.38
CA TYR A 80 -23.17 3.97 3.10
C TYR A 80 -22.60 4.77 4.28
N ARG A 81 -23.44 5.56 4.98
CA ARG A 81 -23.00 6.30 6.18
C ARG A 81 -22.55 5.35 7.29
N GLN A 82 -23.27 4.26 7.54
CA GLN A 82 -22.86 3.24 8.51
C GLN A 82 -21.50 2.63 8.14
N LYS A 83 -21.33 2.25 6.88
CA LYS A 83 -20.06 1.71 6.37
C LYS A 83 -18.90 2.71 6.47
N ILE A 84 -19.15 4.00 6.27
CA ILE A 84 -18.15 5.05 6.48
C ILE A 84 -17.77 5.18 7.96
N THR A 85 -18.74 5.16 8.88
CA THR A 85 -18.44 5.18 10.33
C THR A 85 -17.57 3.99 10.76
N GLU A 86 -17.91 2.78 10.28
CA GLU A 86 -17.09 1.57 10.47
C GLU A 86 -15.68 1.75 9.87
N TYR A 87 -15.61 2.27 8.65
CA TYR A 87 -14.35 2.48 7.94
C TYR A 87 -13.45 3.51 8.66
N GLU A 88 -14.01 4.63 9.11
CA GLU A 88 -13.28 5.70 9.80
C GLU A 88 -12.82 5.30 11.20
N SER A 89 -13.59 4.44 11.88
CA SER A 89 -13.20 3.92 13.20
C SER A 89 -12.00 2.97 13.10
N LEU A 90 -11.96 2.14 12.05
CA LEU A 90 -10.82 1.27 11.71
C LEU A 90 -9.61 2.04 11.15
N ALA A 91 -9.83 3.22 10.55
CA ALA A 91 -8.77 4.07 10.03
C ALA A 91 -8.03 4.89 11.11
N ARG A 92 -8.51 4.87 12.37
CA ARG A 92 -7.72 5.34 13.51
C ARG A 92 -6.72 4.24 13.88
N PRO A 93 -5.42 4.55 14.09
CA PRO A 93 -4.49 3.54 14.55
C PRO A 93 -5.02 2.95 15.86
N PRO A 94 -5.12 1.62 16.00
CA PRO A 94 -5.43 1.02 17.28
C PRO A 94 -4.39 1.55 18.29
N ARG A 95 -4.85 1.99 19.47
CA ARG A 95 -3.93 2.24 20.58
C ARG A 95 -3.18 0.93 20.80
N PHE A 96 -1.87 0.94 20.54
CA PHE A 96 -1.03 -0.24 20.64
C PHE A 96 -1.06 -0.77 22.09
N HIS A 97 -1.92 -1.74 22.37
CA HIS A 97 -1.59 -2.75 23.35
C HIS A 97 -0.72 -3.79 22.64
N ARG A 98 0.53 -3.83 23.10
CA ARG A 98 1.62 -4.68 22.64
C ARG A 98 1.23 -6.15 22.82
N ALA A 99 0.68 -6.77 21.79
CA ALA A 99 0.54 -8.22 21.72
C ALA A 99 1.51 -8.74 20.65
N LEU A 100 2.49 -9.55 21.09
CA LEU A 100 3.39 -10.30 20.22
C LEU A 100 2.57 -11.26 19.32
N PRO A 101 3.01 -11.52 18.08
CA PRO A 101 2.36 -12.52 17.25
C PRO A 101 2.69 -13.94 17.77
N PRO A 102 1.71 -14.85 17.92
CA PRO A 102 2.02 -16.24 18.18
C PRO A 102 2.63 -16.90 16.93
N ARG A 103 3.70 -17.67 17.15
CA ARG A 103 4.40 -18.47 16.13
C ARG A 103 3.56 -19.68 15.70
N THR A 104 3.48 -19.85 14.39
CA THR A 104 3.40 -21.09 13.60
C THR A 104 2.52 -22.25 14.10
N THR A 105 1.49 -22.59 13.32
CA THR A 105 1.24 -23.98 12.87
C THR A 105 0.43 -24.01 11.57
N GLN A 106 1.01 -24.72 10.59
CA GLN A 106 0.42 -25.55 9.54
C GLN A 106 -0.75 -25.02 8.67
N HIS A 107 -0.43 -24.95 7.37
CA HIS A 107 -1.34 -24.81 6.24
C HIS A 107 -2.54 -25.78 6.33
N ARG A 108 -3.73 -25.22 6.55
CA ARG A 108 -4.95 -25.64 5.85
C ARG A 108 -5.48 -24.38 5.16
N GLY A 109 -5.45 -24.37 3.83
CA GLY A 109 -5.72 -23.18 3.02
C GLY A 109 -7.12 -22.63 3.29
N PRO A 110 -7.26 -21.34 3.67
CA PRO A 110 -8.57 -20.75 3.84
C PRO A 110 -9.18 -20.47 2.45
N LEU A 111 -10.50 -20.64 2.37
CA LEU A 111 -11.35 -20.20 1.26
C LEU A 111 -10.81 -18.89 0.67
N GLN A 112 -10.51 -18.87 -0.63
CA GLN A 112 -10.14 -17.64 -1.33
C GLN A 112 -11.29 -16.64 -1.18
N VAL A 113 -11.19 -15.72 -0.21
CA VAL A 113 -12.09 -14.58 -0.11
C VAL A 113 -11.93 -13.85 -1.43
N LEU A 114 -12.98 -13.83 -2.25
CA LEU A 114 -13.00 -13.03 -3.47
C LEU A 114 -12.96 -11.57 -3.04
N VAL A 115 -11.76 -11.01 -2.94
CA VAL A 115 -11.52 -9.60 -2.65
C VAL A 115 -11.99 -8.80 -3.86
N THR A 116 -13.27 -8.47 -3.87
CA THR A 116 -13.86 -7.57 -4.84
C THR A 116 -13.46 -6.16 -4.44
N ILE A 117 -12.55 -5.55 -5.18
CA ILE A 117 -12.18 -4.13 -4.99
C ILE A 117 -12.47 -3.34 -6.26
N PRO A 118 -12.91 -2.07 -6.16
CA PRO A 118 -13.28 -1.28 -7.33
C PRO A 118 -12.04 -1.04 -8.17
N THR A 119 -12.22 -0.99 -9.49
CA THR A 119 -11.10 -0.80 -10.40
C THR A 119 -10.81 0.68 -10.55
N TYR A 120 -9.57 1.09 -10.28
CA TYR A 120 -9.08 2.44 -10.53
C TYR A 120 -7.95 2.41 -11.55
N CYS A 121 -7.72 3.53 -12.23
CA CYS A 121 -6.61 3.66 -13.16
C CYS A 121 -5.28 3.49 -12.42
N HIS A 122 -4.45 2.54 -12.87
CA HIS A 122 -3.16 2.23 -12.25
C HIS A 122 -2.14 3.37 -12.36
N ASP A 123 -2.36 4.33 -13.27
CA ASP A 123 -1.49 5.48 -13.46
C ASP A 123 -1.59 6.44 -12.26
N PRO A 124 -0.49 6.67 -11.52
CA PRO A 124 -0.48 7.55 -10.36
C PRO A 124 -0.81 9.01 -10.70
N LYS A 125 -0.69 9.44 -11.96
CA LYS A 125 -1.13 10.77 -12.40
C LYS A 125 -2.64 10.83 -12.71
N CYS A 126 -3.29 9.69 -12.93
CA CYS A 126 -4.70 9.61 -13.31
C CYS A 126 -5.59 9.19 -12.15
N GLY A 127 -5.42 7.97 -11.62
CA GLY A 127 -6.19 7.43 -10.48
C GLY A 127 -7.72 7.38 -10.67
N ALA A 128 -8.24 7.67 -11.85
CA ALA A 128 -9.68 7.75 -12.12
C ALA A 128 -10.37 6.40 -11.87
N PHE A 129 -11.58 6.45 -11.31
CA PHE A 129 -12.46 5.29 -11.19
C PHE A 129 -12.79 4.71 -12.58
N ILE A 130 -12.75 3.38 -12.69
CA ILE A 130 -13.06 2.62 -13.91
C ILE A 130 -14.27 1.74 -13.61
N PRO A 131 -15.46 2.09 -14.10
CA PRO A 131 -16.65 1.25 -13.97
C PRO A 131 -16.45 -0.14 -14.60
N ASP A 132 -17.05 -1.18 -14.01
CA ASP A 132 -17.01 -2.58 -14.47
C ASP A 132 -17.29 -2.74 -15.99
N ILE A 133 -18.22 -1.95 -16.53
CA ILE A 133 -18.58 -1.98 -17.96
C ILE A 133 -17.40 -1.66 -18.90
N LEU A 134 -16.33 -1.05 -18.39
CA LEU A 134 -15.16 -0.70 -19.19
C LEU A 134 -14.05 -1.75 -19.16
N SER A 135 -14.23 -2.85 -18.44
CA SER A 135 -13.28 -3.97 -18.39
C SER A 135 -11.82 -3.51 -18.18
N GLY A 136 -11.61 -2.62 -17.20
CA GLY A 136 -10.31 -2.04 -16.89
C GLY A 136 -9.79 -0.92 -17.82
N LYS A 137 -10.52 -0.51 -18.87
CA LYS A 137 -10.13 0.57 -19.77
C LYS A 137 -10.47 1.95 -19.17
N CYS A 138 -9.47 2.78 -18.91
CA CYS A 138 -9.68 4.15 -18.43
C CYS A 138 -10.12 5.07 -19.57
N ARG A 139 -11.24 5.79 -19.41
CA ARG A 139 -11.70 6.79 -20.39
C ARG A 139 -10.86 8.07 -20.37
N LYS A 140 -10.34 8.46 -19.21
CA LYS A 140 -9.55 9.70 -19.03
C LYS A 140 -8.19 9.65 -19.73
N CYS A 141 -7.36 8.65 -19.42
CA CYS A 141 -5.99 8.55 -19.96
C CYS A 141 -5.81 7.42 -21.00
N LYS A 142 -6.88 6.68 -21.34
CA LYS A 142 -6.88 5.56 -22.31
C LYS A 142 -6.07 4.33 -21.92
N LYS A 143 -5.34 4.37 -20.79
CA LYS A 143 -4.60 3.21 -20.25
C LYS A 143 -5.54 2.11 -19.75
N ARG A 144 -5.05 0.87 -19.71
CA ARG A 144 -5.80 -0.29 -19.22
C ARG A 144 -5.21 -0.79 -17.90
N THR A 145 -6.07 -1.03 -16.92
CA THR A 145 -5.76 -1.65 -15.62
C THR A 145 -6.22 -3.11 -15.64
N CYS A 146 -5.44 -4.02 -15.07
CA CYS A 146 -5.85 -5.41 -14.87
C CYS A 146 -6.93 -5.48 -13.78
N GLU A 147 -8.09 -6.07 -14.06
CA GLU A 147 -9.22 -6.11 -13.12
C GLU A 147 -9.00 -7.07 -11.95
N ARG A 148 -8.01 -7.95 -12.06
CA ARG A 148 -7.67 -8.94 -11.02
C ARG A 148 -6.63 -8.38 -10.04
N CYS A 149 -5.46 -7.98 -10.53
CA CYS A 149 -4.35 -7.55 -9.68
C CYS A 149 -4.25 -6.01 -9.53
N LYS A 150 -5.11 -5.25 -10.22
CA LYS A 150 -5.21 -3.77 -10.17
C LYS A 150 -3.94 -2.99 -10.58
N VAL A 151 -2.98 -3.65 -11.24
CA VAL A 151 -1.79 -3.01 -11.85
C VAL A 151 -2.03 -2.65 -13.33
N GLY A 152 -0.99 -2.17 -14.01
CA GLY A 152 -1.02 -2.00 -15.46
C GLY A 152 -1.40 -3.31 -16.16
N PHE A 153 -2.23 -3.21 -17.19
CA PHE A 153 -2.70 -4.36 -17.95
C PHE A 153 -1.55 -5.23 -18.45
N HIS A 154 -1.73 -6.55 -18.34
CA HIS A 154 -0.81 -7.58 -18.81
C HIS A 154 -1.61 -8.79 -19.31
N LEU A 155 -0.96 -9.69 -20.03
CA LEU A 155 -1.56 -10.93 -20.53
C LEU A 155 -1.09 -12.16 -19.72
N GLY A 156 -1.94 -13.18 -19.61
CA GLY A 156 -1.57 -14.50 -19.09
C GLY A 156 -1.09 -14.56 -17.63
N GLU A 157 -0.10 -15.42 -17.37
CA GLU A 157 0.41 -15.78 -16.03
C GLU A 157 1.10 -14.63 -15.28
N ALA A 158 1.37 -13.51 -15.94
CA ALA A 158 1.89 -12.30 -15.28
C ALA A 158 0.95 -11.78 -14.17
N CYS A 159 -0.32 -12.19 -14.17
CA CYS A 159 -1.29 -11.87 -13.13
C CYS A 159 -0.96 -12.48 -11.75
N TRP A 160 -0.19 -13.56 -11.73
CA TRP A 160 0.07 -14.38 -10.52
C TRP A 160 1.42 -14.09 -9.87
N LYS A 161 2.30 -13.32 -10.53
CA LYS A 161 3.67 -13.05 -10.04
C LYS A 161 3.75 -11.97 -8.94
N GLY A 162 2.62 -11.40 -8.54
CA GLY A 162 2.53 -10.53 -7.36
C GLY A 162 1.61 -11.17 -6.33
N ASN A 163 2.13 -11.43 -5.13
CA ASN A 163 1.30 -11.86 -4.00
C ASN A 163 0.13 -10.86 -3.84
N LEU A 164 -1.12 -11.32 -3.73
CA LEU A 164 -2.31 -10.46 -3.62
C LEU A 164 -2.13 -9.45 -2.46
N ASP A 165 -1.50 -9.90 -1.37
CA ASP A 165 -1.06 -9.09 -0.23
C ASP A 165 -0.22 -7.86 -0.64
N THR A 166 0.65 -7.98 -1.65
CA THR A 166 1.48 -6.86 -2.13
C THR A 166 0.73 -5.88 -3.03
N ALA A 167 -0.29 -6.33 -3.74
CA ALA A 167 -1.17 -5.44 -4.54
C ALA A 167 -2.12 -4.67 -3.62
N GLU A 168 -2.68 -5.33 -2.62
CA GLU A 168 -3.50 -4.75 -1.56
C GLU A 168 -2.69 -3.74 -0.73
N HIS A 169 -1.48 -4.10 -0.30
CA HIS A 169 -0.59 -3.20 0.45
C HIS A 169 -0.20 -1.96 -0.37
N ARG A 170 0.08 -2.09 -1.67
CA ARG A 170 0.38 -0.91 -2.53
C ARG A 170 -0.85 -0.01 -2.72
N THR A 171 -2.03 -0.59 -2.81
CA THR A 171 -3.30 0.16 -2.97
C THR A 171 -3.69 0.83 -1.67
N GLU A 172 -3.52 0.15 -0.54
CA GLU A 172 -3.68 0.67 0.82
C GLU A 172 -2.71 1.81 1.11
N MET A 173 -1.42 1.64 0.82
CA MET A 173 -0.40 2.66 1.08
C MET A 173 -0.62 3.91 0.22
N ARG A 174 -1.08 3.76 -1.03
CA ARG A 174 -1.49 4.89 -1.89
C ARG A 174 -2.74 5.58 -1.36
N ARG A 175 -3.69 4.81 -0.81
CA ARG A 175 -4.91 5.32 -0.20
C ARG A 175 -4.62 6.08 1.11
N LEU A 176 -3.83 5.52 2.03
CA LEU A 176 -3.43 6.17 3.29
C LEU A 176 -2.63 7.45 3.05
N ALA A 177 -1.79 7.47 2.02
CA ALA A 177 -1.07 8.68 1.59
C ALA A 177 -2.03 9.80 1.11
N ALA A 178 -3.21 9.46 0.59
CA ALA A 178 -4.22 10.42 0.14
C ALA A 178 -5.14 10.94 1.27
N VAL A 179 -5.13 10.31 2.45
CA VAL A 179 -6.06 10.58 3.58
C VAL A 179 -5.46 11.55 4.62
N GLY A 180 -4.19 11.95 4.49
CA GLY A 180 -3.67 13.15 5.17
C GLY A 180 -3.37 13.05 6.67
N ALA A 181 -3.02 11.87 7.21
CA ALA A 181 -2.47 11.75 8.58
C ALA A 181 -1.33 10.73 8.70
N LEU A 182 -0.36 10.80 7.80
CA LEU A 182 1.01 10.98 8.26
C LEU A 182 1.50 12.24 7.58
N ARG A 183 1.30 13.37 8.25
CA ARG A 183 2.12 14.56 8.04
C ARG A 183 3.55 14.18 8.45
N LEU A 184 4.23 13.38 7.63
CA LEU A 184 5.69 13.31 7.59
C LEU A 184 6.17 14.61 6.91
N GLU A 185 5.76 15.77 7.43
CA GLU A 185 6.47 17.00 7.10
C GLU A 185 7.78 16.96 7.87
N LYS A 186 8.81 16.61 7.11
CA LYS A 186 10.23 16.87 7.36
C LYS A 186 10.76 16.34 8.68
N ASP A 187 11.17 15.08 8.64
CA ASP A 187 12.37 14.73 9.41
C ASP A 187 13.27 13.73 8.66
N ARG A 188 13.55 14.01 7.37
CA ARG A 188 14.66 13.32 6.69
C ARG A 188 15.98 13.53 7.43
N LYS A 189 16.15 14.69 8.09
CA LYS A 189 17.30 14.98 8.97
C LYS A 189 17.22 14.23 10.31
N GLY A 190 16.07 14.20 10.99
CA GLY A 190 15.92 13.49 12.27
C GLY A 190 15.94 11.97 12.18
N ARG A 191 15.41 11.36 11.11
CA ARG A 191 15.49 9.89 10.89
C ARG A 191 16.93 9.45 10.64
N ALA A 192 17.67 10.16 9.79
CA ALA A 192 19.09 9.91 9.56
C ALA A 192 19.94 10.17 10.80
N GLY A 193 19.58 11.19 11.61
CA GLY A 193 20.24 11.49 12.88
C GLY A 193 20.08 10.38 13.93
N ARG A 194 18.83 9.94 14.17
CA ARG A 194 18.54 8.82 15.10
C ARG A 194 19.14 7.50 14.62
N GLU A 195 19.13 7.24 13.33
CA GLU A 195 19.78 6.05 12.75
C GLU A 195 21.30 6.11 12.94
N LYS A 196 21.93 7.28 12.73
CA LYS A 196 23.36 7.48 12.99
C LYS A 196 23.72 7.28 14.47
N GLU A 197 22.94 7.84 15.38
CA GLU A 197 23.12 7.72 16.84
C GLU A 197 22.93 6.27 17.30
N LEU A 198 21.89 5.59 16.81
CA LEU A 198 21.66 4.17 17.06
C LEU A 198 22.82 3.32 16.55
N TRP A 199 23.30 3.56 15.32
CA TRP A 199 24.46 2.87 14.76
C TRP A 199 25.74 3.15 15.55
N GLU A 200 25.90 4.33 16.13
CA GLU A 200 27.03 4.69 16.99
C GLU A 200 26.97 3.96 18.34
N MET A 201 25.81 3.91 18.97
CA MET A 201 25.56 3.10 20.16
C MET A 201 25.77 1.61 19.89
N THR A 202 25.26 1.07 18.78
CA THR A 202 25.47 -0.32 18.36
C THR A 202 26.96 -0.59 18.14
N ARG A 203 27.71 0.29 17.48
CA ARG A 203 29.17 0.14 17.32
C ARG A 203 29.91 0.12 18.66
N LYS A 204 29.51 0.99 19.61
CA LYS A 204 30.09 1.03 20.95
C LYS A 204 29.82 -0.25 21.72
N LEU A 205 28.57 -0.73 21.70
CA LEU A 205 28.18 -2.00 22.32
C LEU A 205 28.93 -3.19 21.69
N MET A 206 29.04 -3.22 20.36
CA MET A 206 29.81 -4.24 19.66
C MET A 206 31.28 -4.26 20.11
N GLY A 207 31.90 -3.09 20.27
CA GLY A 207 33.27 -2.97 20.80
C GLY A 207 33.38 -3.47 22.23
N GLN A 208 32.39 -3.17 23.09
CA GLN A 208 32.37 -3.63 24.48
C GLN A 208 32.18 -5.15 24.60
N MET A 209 31.37 -5.75 23.73
CA MET A 209 31.06 -7.18 23.73
C MET A 209 32.02 -8.02 22.86
N GLY A 210 32.98 -7.40 22.17
CA GLY A 210 33.89 -8.09 21.24
C GLY A 210 33.19 -8.65 19.99
N TRP A 211 32.05 -8.08 19.60
CA TRP A 211 31.31 -8.47 18.41
C TRP A 211 31.98 -7.95 17.14
N LYS A 212 32.04 -8.78 16.09
CA LYS A 212 32.68 -8.42 14.82
C LYS A 212 31.68 -8.16 13.72
N ARG A 213 32.11 -7.47 12.66
CA ARG A 213 31.25 -7.07 11.55
C ARG A 213 31.42 -7.99 10.35
N CYS A 214 30.31 -8.34 9.73
CA CYS A 214 30.33 -8.97 8.43
C CYS A 214 31.08 -8.09 7.41
N PRO A 215 32.07 -8.61 6.66
CA PRO A 215 32.84 -7.81 5.70
C PRO A 215 31.98 -7.26 4.56
N ARG A 216 30.89 -7.95 4.20
CA ARG A 216 29.97 -7.57 3.12
C ARG A 216 28.91 -6.55 3.54
N CYS A 217 28.04 -6.90 4.49
CA CYS A 217 26.89 -6.07 4.86
C CYS A 217 27.11 -5.21 6.11
N LYS A 218 28.26 -5.36 6.79
CA LYS A 218 28.63 -4.64 8.04
C LYS A 218 27.71 -4.89 9.24
N ALA A 219 26.76 -5.82 9.14
CA ALA A 219 25.95 -6.26 10.28
C ALA A 219 26.86 -6.82 11.40
N GLY A 220 26.51 -6.49 12.64
CA GLY A 220 27.18 -7.05 13.80
C GLY A 220 26.83 -8.53 14.00
N VAL A 221 27.85 -9.31 14.29
CA VAL A 221 27.73 -10.74 14.54
C VAL A 221 28.33 -10.99 15.92
N GLU A 222 27.52 -11.56 16.80
CA GLU A 222 27.96 -12.11 18.07
C GLU A 222 28.44 -13.55 17.84
N LYS A 223 29.58 -13.90 18.44
CA LYS A 223 30.06 -15.29 18.47
C LYS A 223 29.84 -15.82 19.89
N THR A 224 28.94 -16.78 20.02
CA THR A 224 28.67 -17.44 21.30
C THR A 224 29.76 -18.47 21.60
N GLU A 225 30.02 -19.43 20.70
CA GLU A 225 31.02 -20.50 20.88
C GLU A 225 31.52 -21.03 19.52
N GLY A 226 32.61 -21.80 19.48
CA GLY A 226 32.96 -22.63 18.31
C GLY A 226 33.81 -21.99 17.20
N CYS A 227 33.65 -22.51 15.97
CA CYS A 227 34.49 -22.26 14.79
C CYS A 227 34.54 -20.77 14.39
N ASN A 228 35.64 -20.34 13.76
CA ASN A 228 35.76 -18.98 13.21
C ASN A 228 35.06 -18.82 11.85
N HIS A 229 34.50 -19.89 11.26
CA HIS A 229 33.72 -19.81 10.03
C HIS A 229 32.30 -19.31 10.33
N ILE A 230 31.92 -18.16 9.76
CA ILE A 230 30.63 -17.53 9.99
C ILE A 230 29.91 -17.32 8.66
N THR A 231 28.66 -17.79 8.58
CA THR A 231 27.73 -17.46 7.49
C THR A 231 26.81 -16.33 7.95
N CYS A 232 26.93 -15.16 7.34
CA CYS A 232 26.07 -14.02 7.65
C CYS A 232 24.66 -14.21 7.07
N LEU A 233 23.66 -13.51 7.63
CA LEU A 233 22.30 -13.43 7.07
C LEU A 233 22.26 -12.90 5.62
N CYS A 234 23.28 -12.15 5.18
CA CYS A 234 23.41 -11.74 3.78
C CYS A 234 24.00 -12.82 2.85
N GLY A 235 24.25 -14.03 3.37
CA GLY A 235 24.75 -15.18 2.65
C GLY A 235 26.26 -15.21 2.41
N VAL A 236 27.03 -14.24 2.94
CA VAL A 236 28.50 -14.29 2.84
C VAL A 236 29.09 -15.14 3.94
N GLU A 237 30.05 -15.98 3.57
CA GLU A 237 30.89 -16.74 4.48
C GLU A 237 32.18 -15.96 4.75
N TRP A 238 32.56 -15.85 6.03
CA TRP A 238 33.73 -15.08 6.45
C TRP A 238 34.34 -15.62 7.73
N CYS A 239 35.60 -15.25 7.98
CA CYS A 239 36.34 -15.68 9.16
C CYS A 239 36.19 -14.65 10.28
N TYR A 240 35.59 -15.04 11.41
CA TYR A 240 35.45 -14.18 12.60
C TYR A 240 36.81 -13.76 13.16
N ARG A 241 37.89 -14.53 12.95
CA ARG A 241 39.21 -14.15 13.48
C ARG A 241 39.83 -12.98 12.71
N CYS A 242 40.00 -13.11 11.39
CA CYS A 242 40.66 -12.10 10.55
C CYS A 242 39.71 -11.12 9.85
N GLU A 243 38.39 -11.30 9.97
CA GLU A 243 37.37 -10.46 9.33
C GLU A 243 37.35 -10.51 7.79
N GLY A 244 38.16 -11.40 7.19
CA GLY A 244 38.23 -11.64 5.75
C GLY A 244 37.17 -12.63 5.25
N LEU A 245 36.91 -12.61 3.94
CA LEU A 245 36.03 -13.57 3.26
C LEU A 245 36.55 -15.01 3.44
N TRP A 246 35.63 -15.95 3.61
CA TRP A 246 35.99 -17.36 3.74
C TRP A 246 36.46 -17.88 2.39
N GLY A 247 37.62 -18.56 2.38
CA GLY A 247 38.31 -18.91 1.15
C GLY A 247 39.17 -20.17 1.31
N PRO A 248 39.84 -20.62 0.24
CA PRO A 248 40.61 -21.87 0.25
C PRO A 248 41.66 -21.94 1.36
N GLY A 249 42.34 -20.83 1.67
CA GLY A 249 43.31 -20.78 2.77
C GLY A 249 42.68 -21.08 4.14
N HIS A 250 41.46 -20.62 4.40
CA HIS A 250 40.77 -20.86 5.66
C HIS A 250 40.34 -22.33 5.86
N ARG A 251 40.23 -23.11 4.77
CA ARG A 251 39.84 -24.53 4.81
C ARG A 251 40.97 -25.47 5.22
N MET A 252 42.24 -25.09 5.01
CA MET A 252 43.40 -25.98 5.24
C MET A 252 44.05 -25.85 6.61
N GLY A 253 43.46 -25.10 7.55
CA GLY A 253 43.77 -25.18 8.98
C GLY A 253 45.09 -24.57 9.46
N VAL A 254 45.98 -24.10 8.58
CA VAL A 254 47.29 -23.54 8.98
C VAL A 254 47.54 -22.17 8.35
N GLY A 255 47.67 -21.13 9.18
CA GLY A 255 48.23 -19.83 8.78
C GLY A 255 47.34 -18.80 8.05
N ALA A 256 46.12 -19.12 7.64
CA ALA A 256 45.37 -18.28 6.69
C ALA A 256 44.72 -16.99 7.22
N CYS A 257 45.03 -16.57 8.46
CA CYS A 257 44.59 -15.27 8.99
C CYS A 257 45.66 -14.18 8.78
N ALA A 258 46.47 -14.26 7.71
CA ALA A 258 47.48 -13.27 7.37
C ALA A 258 46.93 -12.32 6.29
N GLY A 259 46.72 -11.06 6.70
CA GLY A 259 46.20 -9.97 5.87
C GLY A 259 45.10 -9.23 6.60
#